data_AF-A0A3M8WY73-F1
#
_entry.id   AF-A0A3M8WY73-F1
#
_cell.length_a   1.000
_cell.length_b   1.000
_cell.length_c   1.000
_cell.angle_alpha   90.00
_cell.angle_beta   90.00
_cell.angle_gamma   90.00
#
_symmetry.space_group_name_H-M   'P 1'
#
loop_
_entity.id
_entity.type
_entity.pdbx_description
1 polymer ?
#
loop_
_entity_poly.entity_id
_entity_poly.type
_entity_poly.pdbx_seq_one_letter_code
_entity_poly.pdbx_strand_id
1 'polypeptide(L)'
;MHTALIVIDMINTYDHADAELLLPSVRETLPAVRRLVTRAREAGVEVIYVNDNFGRWRSHHDELLDTALRSPHADLVEPIRPDDDSLFVIKARHSIFYQTPLEYLLGQHGPLTSTCSKLSESVLPRGVEARQRSQEAT
;
A
#
# COMPACT_ATOMS: atom_id res chain seq x y z
N MET A 1 18.90 -10.88 7.41
CA MET A 1 17.79 -10.70 6.45
C MET A 1 16.93 -9.60 7.00
N HIS A 2 16.71 -8.53 6.22
CA HIS A 2 15.81 -7.47 6.61
C HIS A 2 14.47 -7.71 5.93
N THR A 3 13.39 -7.59 6.68
CA THR A 3 12.03 -7.78 6.19
C THR A 3 11.29 -6.47 6.34
N ALA A 4 10.54 -6.11 5.29
CA ALA A 4 9.63 -4.99 5.29
C ALA A 4 8.26 -5.47 4.79
N LEU A 5 7.20 -4.94 5.39
CA LEU A 5 5.83 -5.11 4.92
C LEU A 5 5.48 -3.95 4.00
N ILE A 6 5.04 -4.28 2.78
CA ILE A 6 4.62 -3.27 1.81
C ILE A 6 3.10 -3.32 1.64
N VAL A 7 2.45 -2.20 1.92
CA VAL A 7 0.99 -2.02 1.80
C VAL A 7 0.73 -1.15 0.57
N ILE A 8 0.09 -1.71 -0.47
CA ILE A 8 -0.06 -1.03 -1.76
C ILE A 8 -1.51 -0.59 -1.99
N ASP A 9 -1.69 0.67 -2.40
CA ASP A 9 -2.97 1.23 -2.89
C ASP A 9 -4.16 1.07 -1.93
N MET A 10 -3.88 1.01 -0.62
CA MET A 10 -4.87 0.84 0.45
C MET A 10 -5.34 2.15 1.07
N ILE A 11 -4.62 3.26 0.86
CA ILE A 11 -5.02 4.58 1.33
C ILE A 11 -5.77 5.24 0.17
N ASN A 12 -7.08 4.99 0.13
CA ASN A 12 -7.94 5.41 -0.98
C ASN A 12 -9.30 5.89 -0.44
N THR A 13 -9.87 6.88 -1.11
CA THR A 13 -11.21 7.40 -0.83
C THR A 13 -12.32 6.46 -1.29
N TYR A 14 -12.03 5.62 -2.30
CA TYR A 14 -12.99 4.79 -3.03
C TYR A 14 -14.17 5.59 -3.63
N ASP A 15 -13.92 6.83 -4.05
CA ASP A 15 -14.92 7.78 -4.59
C ASP A 15 -14.88 7.88 -6.12
N HIS A 16 -14.61 6.77 -6.82
CA HIS A 16 -14.57 6.73 -8.28
C HIS A 16 -15.67 5.80 -8.82
N ALA A 17 -16.03 5.98 -10.10
CA ALA A 17 -17.18 5.31 -10.71
C ALA A 17 -17.13 3.77 -10.59
N ASP A 18 -15.93 3.18 -10.61
CA ASP A 18 -15.74 1.74 -10.55
C ASP A 18 -15.45 1.22 -9.13
N ALA A 19 -15.44 2.09 -8.12
CA ALA A 19 -15.10 1.72 -6.75
C ALA A 19 -16.06 0.66 -6.17
N GLU A 20 -17.34 0.69 -6.55
CA GLU A 20 -18.33 -0.29 -6.12
C GLU A 20 -17.95 -1.74 -6.49
N LEU A 21 -17.19 -1.93 -7.58
CA LEU A 21 -16.66 -3.23 -7.98
C LEU A 21 -15.49 -3.69 -7.09
N LEU A 22 -14.75 -2.74 -6.51
CA LEU A 22 -13.59 -3.00 -5.67
C LEU A 22 -13.96 -3.20 -4.19
N LEU A 23 -14.97 -2.48 -3.69
CA LEU A 23 -15.36 -2.47 -2.27
C LEU A 23 -15.54 -3.88 -1.67
N PRO A 24 -16.20 -4.86 -2.32
CA PRO A 24 -16.34 -6.20 -1.76
C PRO A 24 -15.00 -6.90 -1.53
N SER A 25 -14.09 -6.81 -2.52
CA SER A 25 -12.76 -7.41 -2.46
C SER A 25 -11.88 -6.78 -1.38
N VAL A 26 -11.95 -5.45 -1.25
CA VAL A 26 -11.24 -4.71 -0.19
C VAL A 26 -11.77 -5.14 1.18
N ARG A 27 -13.09 -5.22 1.37
CA ARG A 27 -13.72 -5.64 2.62
C ARG A 27 -13.32 -7.06 3.02
N GLU A 28 -13.24 -7.98 2.07
CA GLU A 28 -12.81 -9.36 2.31
C GLU A 28 -11.33 -9.43 2.73
N THR A 29 -10.48 -8.61 2.12
CA THR A 29 -9.02 -8.64 2.29
C THR A 29 -8.54 -7.86 3.52
N LEU A 30 -9.26 -6.79 3.90
CA LEU A 30 -8.90 -5.87 4.97
C LEU A 30 -8.57 -6.56 6.31
N PRO A 31 -9.32 -7.57 6.79
CA PRO A 31 -8.95 -8.28 8.02
C PRO A 31 -7.57 -8.94 7.96
N ALA A 32 -7.15 -9.43 6.80
CA ALA A 32 -5.84 -10.03 6.61
C ALA A 32 -4.73 -8.97 6.58
N VAL A 33 -4.95 -7.87 5.85
CA VAL A 33 -4.00 -6.74 5.81
C VAL A 33 -3.79 -6.16 7.20
N ARG A 34 -4.88 -5.93 7.95
CA ARG A 34 -4.81 -5.47 9.34
C ARG A 34 -3.95 -6.39 10.21
N ARG A 35 -4.15 -7.70 10.13
CA ARG A 35 -3.33 -8.67 10.89
C ARG A 35 -1.85 -8.61 10.50
N LEU A 36 -1.53 -8.43 9.22
CA LEU A 36 -0.15 -8.31 8.75
C LEU A 36 0.49 -7.02 9.28
N VAL A 37 -0.21 -5.89 9.18
CA VAL A 37 0.28 -4.60 9.70
C VAL A 37 0.50 -4.66 11.21
N THR A 38 -0.45 -5.19 11.97
CA THR A 38 -0.31 -5.37 13.42
C THR A 38 0.91 -6.23 13.75
N ARG A 39 1.07 -7.39 13.11
CA ARG A 39 2.21 -8.29 13.36
C ARG A 39 3.55 -7.67 12.96
N ALA A 40 3.59 -6.92 11.86
CA ALA A 40 4.81 -6.24 11.44
C ALA A 40 5.25 -5.22 12.50
N ARG A 41 4.32 -4.39 12.97
CA ARG A 41 4.55 -3.41 14.05
C ARG A 41 5.03 -4.08 15.33
N GLU A 42 4.33 -5.12 15.80
CA GLU A 42 4.70 -5.88 16.99
C GLU A 42 6.10 -6.51 16.90
N ALA A 43 6.53 -6.86 15.68
CA ALA A 43 7.85 -7.45 15.42
C ALA A 43 8.94 -6.41 15.12
N GLY A 44 8.64 -5.10 15.13
CA GLY A 44 9.57 -4.05 14.72
C GLY A 44 9.97 -4.13 13.23
N VAL A 45 9.12 -4.74 12.40
CA VAL A 45 9.28 -4.81 10.95
C VAL A 45 8.79 -3.52 10.33
N GLU A 46 9.59 -2.93 9.46
CA GLU A 46 9.25 -1.68 8.76
C GLU A 46 7.98 -1.86 7.91
N VAL A 47 7.05 -0.91 8.04
CA VAL A 47 5.80 -0.87 7.25
C VAL A 47 5.88 0.30 6.29
N ILE A 48 5.84 -0.01 4.99
CA ILE A 48 5.92 0.98 3.93
C ILE A 48 4.60 0.99 3.15
N TYR A 49 3.93 2.13 3.15
CA TYR A 49 2.75 2.37 2.34
C TYR A 49 3.18 2.91 0.98
N VAL A 50 2.73 2.26 -0.09
CA VAL A 50 2.98 2.70 -1.46
C VAL A 50 1.65 2.96 -2.15
N ASN A 51 1.27 4.23 -2.30
CA ASN A 51 -0.02 4.61 -2.89
C ASN A 51 0.19 5.51 -4.11
N ASP A 52 -0.73 5.43 -5.06
CA ASP A 52 -0.89 6.50 -6.04
C ASP A 52 -1.43 7.79 -5.37
N ASN A 53 -1.19 8.94 -5.99
CA ASN A 53 -1.76 10.22 -5.59
C ASN A 53 -3.01 10.59 -6.41
N PHE A 54 -3.51 9.69 -7.28
CA PHE A 54 -4.72 9.89 -8.08
C PHE A 54 -4.71 11.19 -8.90
N GLY A 55 -3.53 11.59 -9.41
CA GLY A 55 -3.34 12.84 -10.14
C GLY A 55 -3.35 14.12 -9.29
N ARG A 56 -3.46 14.02 -7.96
CA ARG A 56 -3.40 15.14 -7.02
C ARG A 56 -1.96 15.49 -6.64
N TRP A 57 -1.13 15.84 -7.61
CA TRP A 57 0.32 16.07 -7.46
C TRP A 57 0.75 17.07 -6.38
N ARG A 58 -0.17 17.92 -5.91
CA ARG A 58 0.09 18.90 -4.84
C ARG A 58 -0.22 18.39 -3.44
N SER A 59 -0.85 17.23 -3.32
CA SER A 59 -1.24 16.69 -2.02
C SER A 59 -0.09 15.97 -1.35
N HIS A 60 0.15 16.33 -0.10
CA HIS A 60 1.03 15.61 0.81
C HIS A 60 0.35 14.31 1.28
N HIS A 61 1.15 13.33 1.73
CA HIS A 61 0.63 12.04 2.21
C HIS A 61 -0.40 12.21 3.35
N ASP A 62 -0.19 13.18 4.24
CA ASP A 62 -1.14 13.54 5.28
C ASP A 62 -2.48 13.94 4.69
N GLU A 63 -2.50 14.78 3.65
CA GLU A 63 -3.73 15.20 2.97
C GLU A 63 -4.45 14.02 2.31
N LEU A 64 -3.70 13.06 1.74
CA LEU A 64 -4.26 11.86 1.14
C LEU A 64 -4.94 10.99 2.20
N LEU A 65 -4.24 10.74 3.31
CA LEU A 65 -4.78 9.98 4.43
C LEU A 65 -6.01 10.66 5.02
N ASP A 66 -5.90 11.94 5.34
CA ASP A 66 -6.98 12.77 5.86
C ASP A 66 -8.21 12.77 4.95
N THR A 67 -8.00 12.86 3.64
CA THR A 67 -9.10 12.84 2.66
C THR A 67 -9.77 11.46 2.62
N ALA A 68 -8.99 10.38 2.70
CA ALA A 68 -9.52 9.03 2.78
C ALA A 68 -10.29 8.78 4.09
N LEU A 69 -9.79 9.29 5.22
CA LEU A 69 -10.45 9.19 6.52
C LEU A 69 -11.73 10.05 6.64
N ARG A 70 -11.88 11.07 5.79
CA ARG A 70 -13.11 11.87 5.68
C ARG A 70 -14.10 11.33 4.63
N SER A 71 -13.74 10.27 3.89
CA SER A 71 -14.63 9.70 2.87
C SER A 71 -15.70 8.78 3.49
N PRO A 72 -16.78 8.46 2.74
CA PRO A 72 -17.77 7.46 3.17
C PRO A 72 -17.20 6.06 3.44
N HIS A 73 -15.97 5.80 3.01
CA HIS A 73 -15.28 4.52 3.11
C HIS A 73 -14.09 4.55 4.08
N ALA A 74 -14.09 5.50 5.02
CA ALA A 74 -13.09 5.59 6.08
C ALA A 74 -12.96 4.28 6.89
N ASP A 75 -14.03 3.48 6.97
CA ASP A 75 -14.04 2.15 7.59
C ASP A 75 -13.07 1.16 6.94
N LEU A 76 -12.64 1.41 5.70
CA LEU A 76 -11.66 0.61 4.97
C LEU A 76 -10.21 1.05 5.19
N VAL A 77 -9.99 2.28 5.66
CA VAL A 77 -8.66 2.88 5.82
C VAL A 77 -8.25 2.96 7.27
N GLU A 78 -9.16 3.37 8.16
CA GLU A 78 -8.89 3.53 9.60
C GLU A 78 -8.25 2.27 10.25
N PRO A 79 -8.67 1.02 9.93
CA PRO A 79 -8.09 -0.16 10.58
C PRO A 79 -6.63 -0.44 10.21
N ILE A 80 -6.13 0.17 9.14
CA ILE A 80 -4.78 0.02 8.59
C ILE A 80 -4.08 1.37 8.46
N ARG A 81 -4.54 2.37 9.21
CA ARG A 81 -3.98 3.72 9.19
C ARG A 81 -2.45 3.66 9.46
N PRO A 82 -1.63 4.36 8.65
CA PRO A 82 -0.20 4.54 8.94
C PRO A 82 -0.02 5.19 10.31
N ASP A 83 0.96 4.72 11.08
CA ASP A 83 1.41 5.35 12.33
C ASP A 83 2.63 6.25 12.08
N ASP A 84 3.12 6.91 13.13
CA ASP A 84 4.22 7.88 13.03
C ASP A 84 5.55 7.25 12.57
N ASP A 85 5.69 5.92 12.70
CA ASP A 85 6.87 5.16 12.28
C ASP A 85 6.74 4.58 10.87
N SER A 86 5.56 4.71 10.23
CA SER A 86 5.31 4.17 8.89
C SER A 86 5.96 5.04 7.80
N LEU A 87 6.61 4.42 6.83
CA LEU A 87 7.09 5.13 5.63
C LEU A 87 5.98 5.26 4.58
N PHE A 88 5.95 6.40 3.89
CA PHE A 88 5.00 6.65 2.82
C PHE A 88 5.72 6.97 1.50
N VAL A 89 5.39 6.21 0.46
CA VAL A 89 5.93 6.37 -0.90
C VAL A 89 4.79 6.63 -1.87
N ILE A 90 4.89 7.72 -2.62
CA ILE A 90 3.97 8.00 -3.71
C ILE A 90 4.50 7.34 -4.99
N LYS A 91 3.63 6.62 -5.70
CA LYS A 91 3.90 6.10 -7.05
C LYS A 91 3.04 6.79 -8.09
N ALA A 92 3.57 6.99 -9.30
CA ALA A 92 2.83 7.58 -10.43
C ALA A 92 2.30 6.53 -11.42
N ARG A 93 2.69 5.26 -11.25
CA ARG A 93 2.47 4.16 -12.18
C ARG A 93 2.10 2.89 -11.42
N HIS A 94 1.81 1.81 -12.14
CA HIS A 94 1.47 0.52 -11.53
C HIS A 94 2.63 -0.14 -10.79
N SER A 95 3.87 0.08 -11.24
CA SER A 95 5.07 -0.44 -10.58
C SER A 95 5.42 0.40 -9.36
N ILE A 96 5.49 -0.26 -8.20
CA ILE A 96 5.91 0.36 -6.94
C ILE A 96 7.41 0.73 -6.93
N PHE A 97 8.20 0.22 -7.88
CA PHE A 97 9.64 0.47 -7.99
C PHE A 97 9.97 1.50 -9.08
N TYR A 98 9.10 1.67 -10.07
CA TYR A 98 9.39 2.52 -11.21
C TYR A 98 9.31 3.99 -10.80
N GLN A 99 10.46 4.67 -10.83
CA GLN A 99 10.58 6.09 -10.47
C GLN A 99 10.06 6.40 -9.05
N THR A 100 10.25 5.46 -8.11
CA THR A 100 9.98 5.67 -6.68
C THR A 100 11.28 5.51 -5.88
N PRO A 101 11.38 6.09 -4.67
CA PRO A 101 12.52 5.85 -3.77
C PRO A 101 12.54 4.44 -3.16
N LEU A 102 11.58 3.56 -3.48
CA LEU A 102 11.38 2.29 -2.76
C LEU A 102 12.60 1.36 -2.84
N GLU A 103 13.25 1.24 -4.01
CA GLU A 103 14.45 0.39 -4.14
C GLU A 103 15.60 0.89 -3.26
N TYR A 104 15.75 2.22 -3.15
CA TYR A 104 16.73 2.84 -2.28
C TYR A 104 16.41 2.60 -0.80
N LEU A 105 15.15 2.83 -0.38
CA LEU A 105 14.71 2.64 1.01
C LEU A 105 14.93 1.20 1.47
N LEU A 106 14.49 0.22 0.68
CA LEU A 106 14.70 -1.18 0.98
C LEU A 106 16.21 -1.53 1.03
N GLY A 107 17.01 -0.95 0.12
CA GLY A 107 18.44 -1.20 0.03
C GLY A 107 19.27 -0.74 1.24
N GLN A 108 18.74 0.13 2.11
CA GLN A 108 19.46 0.62 3.29
C GLN A 108 19.75 -0.47 4.33
N HIS A 109 19.05 -1.60 4.30
CA HIS A 109 19.09 -2.62 5.36
C HIS A 109 19.63 -4.00 4.92
N GLY A 110 20.21 -4.12 3.71
CA GLY A 110 20.83 -5.35 3.21
C GLY A 110 19.88 -6.26 2.40
N PRO A 111 20.17 -7.57 2.25
CA PRO A 111 19.34 -8.47 1.43
C PRO A 111 17.92 -8.62 2.00
N LEU A 112 16.94 -8.37 1.14
CA LEU A 112 15.53 -8.16 1.51
C LEU A 112 14.63 -9.35 1.19
N THR A 113 13.69 -9.59 2.09
CA THR A 113 12.45 -10.34 1.82
C THR A 113 11.28 -9.38 2.01
N SER A 114 10.49 -9.12 0.97
CA SER A 114 9.29 -8.28 1.06
C SER A 114 8.03 -9.13 0.92
N THR A 115 7.05 -8.88 1.78
CA THR A 115 5.68 -9.39 1.62
C THR A 115 4.81 -8.24 1.16
N CYS A 116 4.12 -8.45 0.03
CA CYS A 116 3.30 -7.42 -0.61
C CYS A 116 1.83 -7.76 -0.44
N SER A 117 1.06 -6.86 0.17
CA SER A 117 -0.39 -6.88 0.09
C SER A 117 -0.82 -5.88 -0.97
N LYS A 118 -1.20 -6.37 -2.15
CA LYS A 118 -1.74 -5.57 -3.25
C LYS A 118 -3.23 -5.87 -3.38
N LEU A 119 -4.03 -4.82 -3.37
CA LEU A 119 -5.37 -4.84 -3.95
C LEU A 119 -5.27 -4.21 -5.33
N SER A 120 -5.45 -5.02 -6.36
CA SER A 120 -5.67 -4.53 -7.72
C SER A 120 -6.99 -5.08 -8.20
N GLU A 121 -7.65 -4.31 -9.05
CA GLU A 121 -8.86 -4.63 -9.82
C GLU A 121 -8.80 -5.98 -10.56
N SER A 122 -7.62 -6.63 -10.63
CA SER A 122 -7.38 -7.87 -11.35
C SER A 122 -6.87 -9.07 -10.52
N VAL A 123 -6.75 -9.02 -9.18
CA VAL A 123 -6.13 -10.14 -8.43
C VAL A 123 -6.89 -10.55 -7.17
N LEU A 124 -7.59 -11.69 -7.29
CA LEU A 124 -8.11 -12.57 -6.24
C LEU A 124 -6.97 -13.28 -5.46
N PRO A 125 -7.21 -13.80 -4.24
CA PRO A 125 -6.14 -14.05 -3.27
C PRO A 125 -5.28 -15.27 -3.63
N ARG A 126 -3.98 -15.04 -3.85
CA ARG A 126 -2.93 -16.06 -3.65
C ARG A 126 -1.76 -15.43 -2.93
N GLY A 127 -1.23 -16.14 -1.93
CA GLY A 127 -0.07 -15.72 -1.13
C GLY A 127 1.09 -15.27 -2.02
N VAL A 128 1.61 -14.08 -1.76
CA VAL A 128 2.57 -13.39 -2.62
C VAL A 128 3.97 -13.46 -2.03
N GLU A 129 4.85 -14.16 -2.73
CA GLU A 129 6.30 -14.01 -2.65
C GLU A 129 6.73 -13.05 -3.77
N ALA A 130 7.51 -12.01 -3.43
CA ALA A 130 7.71 -10.85 -4.30
C ALA A 130 8.69 -11.11 -5.47
N ARG A 131 8.18 -11.03 -6.70
CA ARG A 131 8.94 -10.60 -7.90
C ARG A 131 8.09 -9.62 -8.71
N GLN A 132 8.22 -8.32 -8.43
CA GLN A 132 7.81 -7.23 -9.33
C GLN A 132 9.07 -6.45 -9.73
N ARG A 133 9.93 -7.03 -10.57
CA ARG A 133 10.98 -6.28 -11.26
C ARG A 133 10.53 -6.06 -12.71
N SER A 134 10.26 -4.80 -13.05
CA SER A 134 10.04 -4.23 -14.38
C SER A 134 9.41 -5.17 -15.42
N GLN A 135 8.09 -5.27 -15.42
CA GLN A 135 7.35 -5.39 -16.67
C GLN A 135 6.64 -4.05 -16.88
N GLU A 136 6.56 -3.61 -18.13
CA GLU A 136 6.07 -2.30 -18.60
C GLU A 136 7.12 -1.19 -18.66
N ALA A 137 8.15 -1.45 -19.48
CA ALA A 137 8.76 -0.43 -20.32
C ALA A 137 8.35 -0.70 -21.77
N THR A 138 7.15 -0.28 -22.17
CA THR A 138 6.79 0.06 -23.57
C THR A 138 5.64 1.04 -23.54
#